data_AF-A0A2N9M6V3-F1
#
_entry.id   AF-A0A2N9M6V3-F1
#
_cell.length_a   1.000
_cell.length_b   1.000
_cell.length_c   1.000
_cell.angle_alpha   90.00
_cell.angle_beta   90.00
_cell.angle_gamma   90.00
#
_symmetry.space_group_name_H-M   'P 1'
#
loop_
_entity.id
_entity.type
_entity.pdbx_description
1 polymer ?
#
loop_
_entity_poly.entity_id
_entity_poly.type
_entity_poly.pdbx_seq_one_letter_code
_entity_poly.pdbx_strand_id
1 'polypeptide(L)'
;MRREHLQFAVVLTLSVALVIALGLLVRQSRRLAILEQQQETDLRSLHRLLDAARQRDFEKPPAEIESPVPAGNCEAALATRNATIERLDRQLSDAQASIMNLQAELSSSNEEREKAVAGASELLQKEKGDWQAQLDGLKQDLESAQADAQASRQRLAAIEADNAKLNNTNNAASARAVDLARVIVQLQDLDSRRDALLTSILRRYRDITSQFRGMSGQLGSNRESNTSNPFTDAALTRIQSAVSSADDDLRQLSELSAQARQLEKKLAKK
;
A
#
# COMPACT_ATOMS: atom_id res chain seq x y z
N MET A 1 4.36 3.76 -11.06
CA MET A 1 5.11 2.48 -11.17
C MET A 1 5.20 1.68 -9.87
N ARG A 2 5.65 2.21 -8.72
CA ARG A 2 5.75 1.39 -7.47
C ARG A 2 4.44 0.81 -6.91
N ARG A 3 3.29 1.47 -7.12
CA ARG A 3 1.98 0.99 -6.66
C ARG A 3 1.43 -0.21 -7.45
N GLU A 4 1.73 -0.30 -8.74
CA GLU A 4 1.26 -1.42 -9.59
C GLU A 4 2.02 -2.71 -9.29
N HIS A 5 3.31 -2.62 -8.98
CA HIS A 5 4.10 -3.78 -8.56
C HIS A 5 3.65 -4.36 -7.21
N LEU A 6 3.18 -3.52 -6.28
CA LEU A 6 2.64 -3.97 -4.99
C LEU A 6 1.30 -4.70 -5.13
N GLN A 7 0.42 -4.24 -6.02
CA GLN A 7 -0.86 -4.91 -6.29
C GLN A 7 -0.63 -6.27 -6.96
N PHE A 8 0.29 -6.34 -7.93
CA PHE A 8 0.66 -7.62 -8.55
C PHE A 8 1.25 -8.61 -7.54
N ALA A 9 2.09 -8.16 -6.62
CA ALA A 9 2.68 -9.03 -5.60
C ALA A 9 1.61 -9.63 -4.66
N VAL A 10 0.62 -8.84 -4.24
CA VAL A 10 -0.45 -9.31 -3.35
C VAL A 10 -1.39 -10.28 -4.05
N VAL A 11 -1.76 -10.04 -5.31
CA VAL A 11 -2.60 -10.97 -6.08
C VAL A 11 -1.88 -12.30 -6.29
N LEU A 12 -0.57 -12.26 -6.53
CA LEU A 12 0.24 -13.44 -6.78
C LEU A 12 0.39 -14.30 -5.51
N THR A 13 0.64 -13.70 -4.34
CA THR A 13 0.69 -14.45 -3.08
C THR A 13 -0.66 -15.06 -2.70
N LEU A 14 -1.75 -14.35 -2.95
CA LEU A 14 -3.12 -14.83 -2.66
C LEU A 14 -3.51 -15.99 -3.59
N SER A 15 -3.10 -15.95 -4.86
CA SER A 15 -3.30 -17.06 -5.80
C SER A 15 -2.51 -18.31 -5.41
N VAL A 16 -1.26 -18.15 -4.95
CA VAL A 16 -0.42 -19.27 -4.47
C VAL A 16 -1.01 -19.88 -3.21
N ALA A 17 -1.47 -19.07 -2.26
CA ALA A 17 -2.14 -19.55 -1.04
C ALA A 17 -3.41 -20.35 -1.37
N LEU A 18 -4.20 -19.90 -2.35
CA LEU A 18 -5.41 -20.60 -2.79
C LEU A 18 -5.10 -21.98 -3.40
N VAL A 19 -4.05 -22.08 -4.21
CA VAL A 19 -3.61 -23.36 -4.81
C VAL A 19 -3.13 -24.33 -3.74
N ILE A 20 -2.40 -23.85 -2.73
CA ILE A 20 -1.94 -24.67 -1.60
C ILE A 20 -3.14 -25.18 -0.78
N ALA A 21 -4.10 -24.31 -0.48
CA ALA A 21 -5.32 -24.70 0.25
C ALA A 21 -6.14 -25.74 -0.52
N LEU A 22 -6.29 -25.56 -1.84
CA LEU A 22 -6.97 -26.53 -2.70
C LEU A 22 -6.24 -27.89 -2.73
N GLY A 23 -4.91 -27.87 -2.77
CA GLY A 23 -4.09 -29.08 -2.70
C GLY A 23 -4.23 -29.84 -1.38
N LEU A 24 -4.33 -29.11 -0.26
CA LEU A 24 -4.56 -29.71 1.06
C LEU A 24 -5.95 -30.35 1.17
N LEU A 25 -6.99 -29.69 0.65
CA LEU A 25 -8.35 -30.24 0.58
C LEU A 25 -8.42 -31.53 -0.25
N VAL A 26 -7.77 -31.56 -1.41
CA VAL A 26 -7.70 -32.78 -2.24
C VAL A 26 -6.94 -33.90 -1.51
N ARG A 27 -5.85 -33.58 -0.80
CA ARG A 27 -5.10 -34.58 -0.03
C ARG A 27 -5.91 -35.14 1.15
N GLN A 28 -6.69 -34.30 1.82
CA GLN A 28 -7.59 -34.73 2.89
C GLN A 28 -8.74 -35.61 2.35
N SER A 29 -9.33 -35.26 1.21
CA SER A 29 -10.38 -36.07 0.58
C SER A 29 -9.88 -37.47 0.19
N ARG A 30 -8.63 -37.58 -0.29
CA ARG A 30 -8.01 -38.88 -0.61
C ARG A 30 -7.75 -39.72 0.64
N ARG A 31 -7.40 -39.10 1.77
CA ARG A 31 -7.23 -39.81 3.05
C ARG A 31 -8.56 -40.35 3.58
N LEU A 32 -9.66 -39.60 3.43
CA LEU A 32 -11.00 -40.05 3.80
C LEU A 32 -11.47 -41.24 2.95
N ALA A 33 -11.25 -41.19 1.63
CA ALA A 33 -11.63 -42.29 0.74
C ALA A 33 -10.89 -43.60 1.06
N ILE A 34 -9.61 -43.52 1.48
CA ILE A 34 -8.84 -44.71 1.87
C ILE A 34 -9.36 -45.31 3.19
N LEU A 35 -9.81 -44.47 4.14
CA LEU A 35 -10.37 -44.94 5.40
C LEU A 35 -11.74 -45.62 5.22
N GLU A 36 -12.59 -45.08 4.35
CA GLU A 36 -13.87 -45.72 3.99
C GLU A 36 -13.64 -47.08 3.33
N GLN A 37 -12.65 -47.16 2.43
CA GLN A 37 -12.31 -48.42 1.76
C GLN A 37 -11.75 -49.46 2.73
N GLN A 38 -11.00 -49.05 3.75
CA GLN A 38 -10.51 -49.93 4.82
C GLN A 38 -11.66 -50.48 5.69
N GLN A 39 -12.64 -49.64 6.05
CA GLN A 39 -13.82 -50.10 6.79
C GLN A 39 -14.61 -51.16 6.03
N GLU A 40 -14.80 -50.99 4.72
CA GLU A 40 -15.50 -51.99 3.92
C GLU A 40 -14.74 -53.32 3.84
N THR A 41 -13.41 -53.29 3.77
CA THR A 41 -12.61 -54.52 3.79
C THR A 41 -12.68 -55.24 5.13
N ASP A 42 -12.73 -54.48 6.24
CA ASP A 42 -12.83 -55.04 7.59
C ASP A 42 -14.21 -55.64 7.86
N LEU A 43 -15.28 -55.02 7.37
CA LEU A 43 -16.62 -55.61 7.45
C LEU A 43 -16.73 -56.91 6.65
N ARG A 44 -16.11 -56.97 5.47
CA ARG A 44 -16.10 -58.18 4.63
C ARG A 44 -15.27 -59.30 5.27
N SER A 45 -14.15 -58.98 5.94
CA SER A 45 -13.34 -59.99 6.63
C SER A 45 -14.07 -60.55 7.86
N LEU A 46 -14.75 -59.70 8.65
CA LEU A 46 -15.59 -60.12 9.76
C LEU A 46 -16.74 -61.03 9.31
N HIS A 47 -17.40 -60.70 8.21
CA HIS A 47 -18.48 -61.55 7.66
C HIS A 47 -17.95 -62.93 7.25
N ARG A 48 -16.79 -62.97 6.57
CA ARG A 48 -16.13 -64.24 6.20
C ARG A 48 -15.71 -65.09 7.40
N LEU A 49 -15.26 -64.46 8.49
CA LEU A 49 -14.90 -65.17 9.73
C LEU A 49 -16.14 -65.74 10.42
N LEU A 50 -17.25 -64.99 10.43
CA LEU A 50 -18.54 -65.48 10.93
C LEU A 50 -19.08 -66.65 10.10
N ASP A 51 -19.00 -66.56 8.77
CA ASP A 51 -19.41 -67.64 7.88
C ASP A 51 -18.53 -68.90 8.07
N ALA A 52 -17.22 -68.73 8.24
CA ALA A 52 -16.29 -69.83 8.49
C ALA A 52 -16.51 -70.48 9.87
N ALA A 53 -16.81 -69.69 10.91
CA ALA A 53 -17.17 -70.21 12.22
C ALA A 53 -18.48 -71.00 12.16
N ARG A 54 -19.48 -70.48 11.44
CA ARG A 54 -20.77 -71.14 11.25
C ARG A 54 -20.64 -72.46 10.48
N GLN A 55 -19.73 -72.56 9.51
CA GLN A 55 -19.46 -73.81 8.79
C GLN A 55 -18.80 -74.87 9.67
N ARG A 56 -17.92 -74.46 10.60
CA ARG A 56 -17.29 -75.39 11.56
C ARG A 56 -18.27 -76.00 12.57
N ASP A 57 -19.33 -75.29 12.94
CA ASP A 57 -20.33 -75.80 13.88
C ASP A 57 -21.25 -76.89 13.29
N PHE A 58 -21.27 -77.08 11.96
CA PHE A 58 -22.08 -78.11 11.29
C PHE A 58 -21.34 -79.41 10.95
N GLU A 59 -20.00 -79.46 11.03
CA GLU A 59 -19.22 -80.67 10.74
C GLU A 59 -18.91 -81.43 12.04
N LYS A 60 -19.96 -81.89 12.71
CA LYS A 60 -19.88 -82.90 13.78
C LYS A 60 -19.83 -84.28 13.13
N PRO A 61 -18.76 -85.09 13.32
CA PRO A 61 -18.75 -86.45 12.80
C PRO A 61 -19.79 -87.30 13.54
N PRO A 62 -20.48 -88.24 12.84
CA PRO A 62 -21.55 -89.04 13.42
C PRO A 62 -21.02 -89.96 14.52
N ALA A 63 -21.73 -89.96 15.64
CA ALA A 63 -21.55 -90.93 16.71
C ALA A 63 -21.91 -92.32 16.17
N GLU A 64 -20.90 -93.18 15.99
CA GLU A 64 -21.11 -94.60 15.74
C GLU A 64 -21.46 -95.33 17.04
N ILE A 65 -22.41 -96.24 16.86
CA ILE A 65 -23.19 -96.95 17.86
C ILE A 65 -22.36 -98.11 18.43
N GLU A 66 -22.32 -98.22 19.75
CA GLU A 66 -21.82 -99.40 20.48
C GLU A 66 -22.70 -100.64 20.24
N SER A 67 -22.07 -101.77 19.87
CA SER A 67 -22.52 -103.15 20.15
C SER A 67 -21.45 -104.17 19.70
N PRO A 68 -21.42 -105.41 20.24
CA PRO A 68 -20.70 -105.81 21.44
C PRO A 68 -19.46 -106.70 21.15
N VAL A 69 -18.60 -106.82 22.17
CA VAL A 69 -17.31 -107.52 22.23
C VAL A 69 -17.40 -109.04 21.97
N PRO A 70 -16.50 -109.65 21.18
CA PRO A 70 -16.01 -111.00 21.44
C PRO A 70 -14.80 -110.92 22.38
N ALA A 71 -14.89 -111.62 23.52
CA ALA A 71 -13.87 -111.67 24.55
C ALA A 71 -12.55 -112.19 23.97
N GLY A 72 -11.58 -111.28 23.87
CA GLY A 72 -10.23 -111.54 23.34
C GLY A 72 -9.37 -110.29 23.21
N ASN A 73 -9.98 -109.10 23.05
CA ASN A 73 -9.24 -107.86 22.73
C ASN A 73 -9.49 -106.70 23.72
N CYS A 74 -9.83 -106.98 24.98
CA CYS A 74 -10.11 -105.95 26.00
C CYS A 74 -8.88 -105.04 26.24
N GLU A 75 -7.69 -105.62 26.17
CA GLU A 75 -6.41 -104.91 26.34
C GLU A 75 -6.10 -103.97 25.16
N ALA A 76 -6.37 -104.40 23.93
CA ALA A 76 -6.19 -103.57 22.73
C ALA A 76 -7.18 -102.38 22.70
N ALA A 77 -8.43 -102.59 23.13
CA ALA A 77 -9.44 -101.54 23.23
C ALA A 77 -9.09 -100.49 24.31
N LEU A 78 -8.56 -100.94 25.45
CA LEU A 78 -8.05 -100.06 26.52
C LEU A 78 -6.80 -99.28 26.06
N ALA A 79 -5.89 -99.93 25.33
CA ALA A 79 -4.71 -99.27 24.76
C ALA A 79 -5.11 -98.17 23.75
N THR A 80 -6.09 -98.41 22.88
CA THR A 80 -6.61 -97.37 21.97
C THR A 80 -7.27 -96.21 22.71
N ARG A 81 -8.03 -96.47 23.78
CA ARG A 81 -8.64 -95.40 24.59
C ARG A 81 -7.58 -94.57 25.30
N ASN A 82 -6.56 -95.20 25.89
CA ASN A 82 -5.46 -94.47 26.53
C ASN A 82 -4.68 -93.60 25.52
N ALA A 83 -4.41 -94.13 24.32
CA ALA A 83 -3.78 -93.35 23.26
C ALA A 83 -4.62 -92.14 22.80
N THR A 84 -5.96 -92.28 22.76
CA THR A 84 -6.85 -91.15 22.45
C THR A 84 -6.91 -90.11 23.56
N ILE A 85 -6.86 -90.53 24.84
CA ILE A 85 -6.83 -89.62 25.98
C ILE A 85 -5.53 -88.82 25.98
N GLU A 86 -4.38 -89.48 25.81
CA GLU A 86 -3.09 -88.77 25.70
C GLU A 86 -3.06 -87.78 24.53
N ARG A 87 -3.70 -88.13 23.40
CA ARG A 87 -3.82 -87.22 22.26
C ARG A 87 -4.68 -86.01 22.57
N LEU A 88 -5.82 -86.21 23.23
CA LEU A 88 -6.71 -85.13 23.64
C LEU A 88 -6.06 -84.23 24.70
N ASP A 89 -5.32 -84.80 25.66
CA ASP A 89 -4.57 -84.03 26.67
C ASP A 89 -3.49 -83.17 26.02
N ARG A 90 -2.74 -83.69 25.04
CA ARG A 90 -1.79 -82.89 24.27
C ARG A 90 -2.49 -81.77 23.51
N GLN A 91 -3.62 -82.06 22.85
CA GLN A 91 -4.39 -81.05 22.13
C GLN A 91 -4.98 -79.96 23.05
N LEU A 92 -5.43 -80.33 24.25
CA LEU A 92 -5.91 -79.39 25.27
C LEU A 92 -4.76 -78.51 25.78
N SER A 93 -3.61 -79.11 26.06
CA SER A 93 -2.41 -78.38 26.48
C SER A 93 -1.92 -77.41 25.39
N ASP A 94 -1.87 -77.86 24.14
CA ASP A 94 -1.50 -77.04 22.98
C ASP A 94 -2.50 -75.89 22.76
N ALA A 95 -3.81 -76.18 22.86
CA ALA A 95 -4.84 -75.16 22.76
C ALA A 95 -4.77 -74.14 23.91
N GLN A 96 -4.50 -74.58 25.14
CA GLN A 96 -4.34 -73.70 26.29
C GLN A 96 -3.11 -72.79 26.14
N ALA A 97 -1.99 -73.33 25.65
CA ALA A 97 -0.80 -72.55 25.33
C ALA A 97 -1.08 -71.53 24.20
N SER A 98 -1.83 -71.93 23.17
CA SER A 98 -2.24 -71.02 22.08
C SER A 98 -3.14 -69.90 22.58
N ILE A 99 -4.11 -70.18 23.46
CA ILE A 99 -4.99 -69.16 24.07
C ILE A 99 -4.17 -68.17 24.89
N MET A 100 -3.21 -68.65 25.70
CA MET A 100 -2.34 -67.77 26.48
C MET A 100 -1.47 -66.87 25.58
N ASN A 101 -0.91 -67.44 24.50
CA ASN A 101 -0.13 -66.65 23.54
C ASN A 101 -0.98 -65.60 22.83
N LEU A 102 -2.18 -65.96 22.38
CA LEU A 102 -3.11 -65.00 21.75
C LEU A 102 -3.56 -63.91 22.73
N GLN A 103 -3.77 -64.23 24.00
CA GLN A 103 -4.06 -63.22 25.03
C GLN A 103 -2.89 -62.25 25.24
N ALA A 104 -1.65 -62.76 25.30
CA ALA A 104 -0.46 -61.94 25.43
C ALA A 104 -0.24 -61.04 24.19
N GLU A 105 -0.49 -61.56 22.99
CA GLU A 105 -0.39 -60.81 21.74
C GLU A 105 -1.49 -59.73 21.66
N LEU A 106 -2.72 -60.04 22.09
CA LEU A 106 -3.81 -59.07 22.16
C LEU A 106 -3.52 -57.95 23.16
N SER A 107 -2.97 -58.25 24.34
CA SER A 107 -2.57 -57.22 25.31
C SER A 107 -1.44 -56.34 24.78
N SER A 108 -0.41 -56.94 24.17
CA SER A 108 0.70 -56.20 23.55
C SER A 108 0.20 -55.29 22.42
N SER A 109 -0.67 -55.80 21.55
CA SER A 109 -1.25 -55.03 20.46
C SER A 109 -2.13 -53.87 20.96
N ASN A 110 -2.91 -54.10 22.02
CA ASN A 110 -3.71 -53.05 22.64
C ASN A 110 -2.83 -51.94 23.24
N GLU A 111 -1.75 -52.30 23.94
CA GLU A 111 -0.79 -51.32 24.48
C GLU A 111 -0.11 -50.52 23.37
N GLU A 112 0.32 -51.17 22.28
CA GLU A 112 0.89 -50.48 21.12
C GLU A 112 -0.11 -49.53 20.48
N ARG A 113 -1.37 -49.96 20.34
CA ARG A 113 -2.44 -49.13 19.77
C ARG A 113 -2.73 -47.93 20.66
N GLU A 114 -2.79 -48.11 21.98
CA GLU A 114 -3.02 -47.02 22.93
C GLU A 114 -1.87 -45.99 22.88
N LYS A 115 -0.61 -46.46 22.83
CA LYS A 115 0.56 -45.59 22.62
C LYS A 115 0.51 -44.84 21.30
N ALA A 116 0.14 -45.52 20.21
CA ALA A 116 0.03 -44.90 18.89
C ALA A 116 -1.08 -43.83 18.85
N VAL A 117 -2.23 -44.09 19.46
CA VAL A 117 -3.34 -43.13 19.55
C VAL A 117 -2.95 -41.93 20.42
N ALA A 118 -2.31 -42.16 21.57
CA ALA A 118 -1.82 -41.10 22.42
C ALA A 118 -0.81 -40.20 21.68
N GLY A 119 0.18 -40.79 21.01
CA GLY A 119 1.17 -40.05 20.22
C GLY A 119 0.56 -39.26 19.07
N ALA A 120 -0.40 -39.85 18.34
CA ALA A 120 -1.12 -39.16 17.28
C ALA A 120 -1.96 -37.99 17.81
N SER A 121 -2.61 -38.15 18.96
CA SER A 121 -3.40 -37.10 19.60
C SER A 121 -2.54 -35.92 20.05
N GLU A 122 -1.35 -36.19 20.61
CA GLU A 122 -0.40 -35.16 21.04
C GLU A 122 0.13 -34.37 19.84
N LEU A 123 0.49 -35.05 18.74
CA LEU A 123 0.94 -34.41 17.51
C LEU A 123 -0.15 -33.51 16.90
N LEU A 124 -1.39 -34.00 16.83
CA LEU A 124 -2.52 -33.20 16.33
C LEU A 124 -2.78 -31.98 17.21
N GLN A 125 -2.65 -32.11 18.52
CA GLN A 125 -2.83 -31.00 19.44
C GLN A 125 -1.73 -29.95 19.31
N LYS A 126 -0.47 -30.38 19.14
CA LYS A 126 0.67 -29.49 18.83
C LYS A 126 0.46 -28.77 17.51
N GLU A 127 0.13 -29.50 16.45
CA GLU A 127 -0.09 -28.92 15.12
C GLU A 127 -1.25 -27.92 15.14
N LYS A 128 -2.34 -28.22 15.86
CA LYS A 128 -3.45 -27.28 16.06
C LYS A 128 -3.00 -26.02 16.80
N GLY A 129 -2.18 -26.16 17.83
CA GLY A 129 -1.59 -25.03 18.57
C GLY A 129 -0.72 -24.15 17.67
N ASP A 130 0.15 -24.77 16.87
CA ASP A 130 1.03 -24.07 15.94
C ASP A 130 0.24 -23.32 14.87
N TRP A 131 -0.79 -23.95 14.28
CA TRP A 131 -1.67 -23.29 13.31
C TRP A 131 -2.45 -22.13 13.92
N GLN A 132 -2.92 -22.28 15.17
CA GLN A 132 -3.61 -21.22 15.87
C GLN A 132 -2.69 -20.03 16.17
N ALA A 133 -1.46 -20.30 16.63
CA ALA A 133 -0.44 -19.27 16.84
C ALA A 133 -0.06 -18.54 15.54
N GLN A 134 0.08 -19.27 14.43
CA GLN A 134 0.33 -18.67 13.11
C GLN A 134 -0.85 -17.79 12.68
N LEU A 135 -2.08 -18.25 12.89
CA LEU A 135 -3.28 -17.50 12.52
C LEU A 135 -3.42 -16.22 13.36
N ASP A 136 -3.11 -16.27 14.64
CA ASP A 136 -3.12 -15.10 15.52
C ASP A 136 -1.99 -14.12 15.16
N GLY A 137 -0.80 -14.63 14.82
CA GLY A 137 0.30 -13.80 14.28
C GLY A 137 -0.07 -13.10 12.97
N LEU A 138 -0.68 -13.82 12.02
CA LEU A 138 -1.12 -13.25 10.75
C LEU A 138 -2.23 -12.20 10.93
N LYS A 139 -3.14 -12.39 11.90
CA LYS A 139 -4.14 -11.37 12.24
C LYS A 139 -3.49 -10.11 12.78
N GLN A 140 -2.53 -10.25 13.69
CA GLN A 140 -1.80 -9.13 14.25
C GLN A 140 -1.02 -8.37 13.17
N ASP A 141 -0.36 -9.09 12.26
CA ASP A 141 0.35 -8.49 11.11
C ASP A 141 -0.60 -7.74 10.19
N LEU A 142 -1.80 -8.29 9.93
CA LEU A 142 -2.82 -7.63 9.11
C LEU A 142 -3.33 -6.35 9.77
N GLU A 143 -3.62 -6.37 11.08
CA GLU A 143 -4.04 -5.19 11.84
C GLU A 143 -2.95 -4.10 11.83
N SER A 144 -1.70 -4.50 12.05
CA SER A 144 -0.54 -3.61 11.97
C SER A 144 -0.38 -2.99 10.58
N ALA A 145 -0.42 -3.81 9.53
CA ALA A 145 -0.33 -3.35 8.14
C ALA A 145 -1.49 -2.41 7.76
N GLN A 146 -2.69 -2.66 8.28
CA GLN A 146 -3.85 -1.79 8.08
C GLN A 146 -3.67 -0.44 8.77
N ALA A 147 -3.17 -0.43 10.00
CA ALA A 147 -2.86 0.80 10.74
C ALA A 147 -1.78 1.64 10.03
N ASP A 148 -0.70 0.99 9.57
CA ASP A 148 0.37 1.63 8.81
C ASP A 148 -0.11 2.20 7.47
N ALA A 149 -0.97 1.46 6.75
CA ALA A 149 -1.58 1.95 5.51
C ALA A 149 -2.46 3.18 5.76
N GLN A 150 -3.23 3.20 6.85
CA GLN A 150 -4.04 4.35 7.23
C GLN A 150 -3.17 5.56 7.62
N ALA A 151 -2.13 5.35 8.41
CA ALA A 151 -1.18 6.41 8.77
C ALA A 151 -0.47 6.97 7.53
N SER A 152 -0.07 6.11 6.59
CA SER A 152 0.52 6.52 5.31
C SER A 152 -0.44 7.37 4.46
N ARG A 153 -1.72 6.98 4.38
CA ARG A 153 -2.76 7.75 3.68
C ARG A 153 -2.96 9.13 4.31
N GLN A 154 -2.97 9.23 5.63
CA GLN A 154 -3.08 10.51 6.33
C GLN A 154 -1.87 11.41 6.06
N ARG A 155 -0.65 10.85 6.07
CA ARG A 155 0.58 11.59 5.72
C ARG A 155 0.57 12.08 4.27
N LEU A 156 0.09 11.28 3.32
CA LEU A 156 -0.06 11.68 1.92
C LEU A 156 -1.05 12.84 1.78
N ALA A 157 -2.21 12.76 2.42
CA ALA A 157 -3.20 13.84 2.40
C ALA A 157 -2.64 15.16 2.98
N ALA A 158 -1.85 15.09 4.06
CA ALA A 158 -1.18 16.26 4.61
C ALA A 158 -0.16 16.87 3.64
N ILE A 159 0.68 16.04 3.00
CA ILE A 159 1.67 16.50 2.01
C ILE A 159 0.99 17.11 0.77
N GLU A 160 -0.14 16.56 0.34
CA GLU A 160 -0.93 17.10 -0.76
C GLU A 160 -1.53 18.47 -0.41
N ALA A 161 -2.04 18.62 0.82
CA ALA A 161 -2.54 19.91 1.33
C ALA A 161 -1.42 20.97 1.42
N ASP A 162 -0.24 20.58 1.91
CA ASP A 162 0.92 21.46 2.00
C ASP A 162 1.42 21.87 0.60
N ASN A 163 1.45 20.95 -0.36
CA ASN A 163 1.79 21.28 -1.75
C ASN A 163 0.78 22.25 -2.37
N ALA A 164 -0.52 22.04 -2.15
CA ALA A 164 -1.56 22.95 -2.62
C ALA A 164 -1.38 24.36 -2.01
N LYS A 165 -1.06 24.42 -0.72
CA LYS A 165 -0.76 25.68 -0.02
C LYS A 165 0.49 26.36 -0.60
N LEU A 166 1.58 25.62 -0.81
CA LEU A 166 2.81 26.14 -1.40
C LEU A 166 2.56 26.69 -2.80
N ASN A 167 1.85 25.96 -3.66
CA ASN A 167 1.48 26.44 -4.99
C ASN A 167 0.65 27.72 -4.94
N ASN A 168 -0.32 27.81 -4.03
CA ASN A 168 -1.11 29.02 -3.84
C ASN A 168 -0.24 30.21 -3.37
N THR A 169 0.67 29.98 -2.42
CA THR A 169 1.59 31.03 -1.95
C THR A 169 2.57 31.47 -3.05
N ASN A 170 3.06 30.53 -3.86
CA ASN A 170 3.96 30.82 -4.97
C ASN A 170 3.25 31.62 -6.07
N ASN A 171 2.02 31.24 -6.42
CA ASN A 171 1.20 31.98 -7.38
C ASN A 171 0.90 33.40 -6.88
N ALA A 172 0.57 33.55 -5.59
CA ALA A 172 0.36 34.86 -4.98
C ALA A 172 1.63 35.72 -4.97
N ALA A 173 2.79 35.12 -4.65
CA ALA A 173 4.08 35.80 -4.69
C ALA A 173 4.46 36.22 -6.11
N SER A 174 4.26 35.35 -7.09
CA SER A 174 4.47 35.63 -8.51
C SER A 174 3.59 36.79 -8.99
N ALA A 175 2.30 36.79 -8.64
CA ALA A 175 1.39 37.90 -8.96
C ALA A 175 1.84 39.22 -8.33
N ARG A 176 2.29 39.20 -7.07
CA ARG A 176 2.87 40.38 -6.40
C ARG A 176 4.15 40.87 -7.09
N ALA A 177 5.01 39.96 -7.54
CA ALA A 177 6.24 40.31 -8.26
C ALA A 177 5.95 40.98 -9.61
N VAL A 178 4.97 40.47 -10.38
CA VAL A 178 4.52 41.09 -11.64
C VAL A 178 3.95 42.49 -11.40
N ASP A 179 3.14 42.63 -10.36
CA ASP A 179 2.61 43.93 -9.95
C ASP A 179 3.71 44.93 -9.58
N LEU A 180 4.73 44.48 -8.83
CA LEU A 180 5.85 45.32 -8.42
C LEU A 180 6.70 45.73 -9.63
N ALA A 181 6.99 44.79 -10.52
CA ALA A 181 7.67 45.05 -11.79
C ALA A 181 6.92 46.10 -12.63
N ARG A 182 5.58 46.01 -12.70
CA ARG A 182 4.76 47.02 -13.39
C ARG A 182 4.91 48.41 -12.80
N VAL A 183 4.90 48.53 -11.46
CA VAL A 183 5.06 49.83 -10.79
C VAL A 183 6.46 50.41 -11.03
N ILE A 184 7.50 49.58 -11.01
CA ILE A 184 8.88 50.01 -11.32
C ILE A 184 8.97 50.55 -12.76
N VAL A 185 8.39 49.85 -13.74
CA VAL A 185 8.38 50.32 -15.14
C VAL A 185 7.64 51.66 -15.27
N GLN A 186 6.52 51.83 -14.55
CA GLN A 186 5.80 53.12 -14.53
C GLN A 186 6.62 54.25 -13.93
N LEU A 187 7.39 53.98 -12.87
CA LEU A 187 8.30 54.99 -12.29
C LEU A 187 9.41 55.37 -13.27
N GLN A 188 10.02 54.39 -13.94
CA GLN A 188 11.06 54.64 -14.93
C GLN A 188 10.56 55.48 -16.12
N ASP A 189 9.34 55.22 -16.60
CA ASP A 189 8.69 56.02 -17.64
C ASP A 189 8.42 57.45 -17.17
N LEU A 190 7.93 57.62 -15.93
CA LEU A 190 7.75 58.96 -15.34
C LEU A 190 9.06 59.74 -15.24
N ASP A 191 10.14 59.11 -14.79
CA ASP A 191 11.45 59.76 -14.70
C ASP A 191 11.98 60.13 -16.09
N SER A 192 11.85 59.26 -17.09
CA SER A 192 12.22 59.57 -18.47
C SER A 192 11.44 60.76 -19.03
N ARG A 193 10.14 60.87 -18.72
CA ARG A 193 9.30 62.01 -19.13
C ARG A 193 9.68 63.29 -18.41
N ARG A 194 10.00 63.23 -17.11
CA ARG A 194 10.49 64.38 -16.34
C ARG A 194 11.80 64.90 -16.90
N ASP A 195 12.74 64.01 -17.22
CA ASP A 195 14.03 64.39 -17.79
C ASP A 195 13.86 65.08 -19.16
N ALA A 196 12.95 64.55 -19.99
CA ALA A 196 12.60 65.19 -21.26
C ALA A 196 11.99 66.60 -21.06
N LEU A 197 11.06 66.75 -20.10
CA LEU A 197 10.45 68.04 -19.77
C LEU A 197 11.47 69.03 -19.20
N LEU A 198 12.32 68.61 -18.26
CA LEU A 198 13.37 69.45 -17.69
C LEU A 198 14.35 69.93 -18.77
N THR A 199 14.73 69.04 -19.70
CA THR A 199 15.57 69.39 -20.85
C THR A 199 14.87 70.43 -21.75
N SER A 200 13.57 70.27 -21.98
CA SER A 200 12.76 71.21 -22.76
C SER A 200 12.66 72.58 -22.08
N ILE A 201 12.37 72.61 -20.77
CA ILE A 201 12.32 73.82 -19.94
C ILE A 201 13.66 74.55 -19.99
N LEU A 202 14.78 73.84 -19.77
CA LEU A 202 16.13 74.42 -19.82
C LEU A 202 16.44 75.03 -21.18
N ARG A 203 16.05 74.36 -22.27
CA ARG A 203 16.22 74.86 -23.64
C ARG A 203 15.37 76.12 -23.87
N ARG A 204 14.10 76.13 -23.44
CA ARG A 204 13.21 77.30 -23.53
C ARG A 204 13.74 78.48 -22.71
N TYR A 205 14.23 78.25 -21.50
CA TYR A 205 14.80 79.31 -20.65
C TYR A 205 16.06 79.92 -21.28
N ARG A 206 16.92 79.08 -21.88
CA ARG A 206 18.10 79.55 -22.63
C ARG A 206 17.70 80.36 -23.86
N ASP A 207 16.65 79.94 -24.57
CA ASP A 207 16.12 80.67 -25.72
C ASP A 207 15.54 82.02 -25.31
N ILE A 208 14.68 82.07 -24.28
CA ILE A 208 14.16 83.30 -23.68
C ILE A 208 15.32 84.24 -23.30
N THR A 209 16.33 83.72 -22.60
CA THR A 209 17.51 84.51 -22.20
C THR A 209 18.29 85.05 -23.40
N SER A 210 18.42 84.24 -24.46
CA SER A 210 19.11 84.64 -25.70
C SER A 210 18.32 85.71 -26.44
N GLN A 211 16.99 85.61 -26.48
CA GLN A 211 16.10 86.62 -27.06
C GLN A 211 16.17 87.95 -26.28
N PHE A 212 16.11 87.91 -24.95
CA PHE A 212 16.30 89.10 -24.11
C PHE A 212 17.67 89.75 -24.32
N ARG A 213 18.75 88.95 -24.39
CA ARG A 213 20.11 89.45 -24.64
C ARG A 213 20.23 90.06 -26.05
N GLY A 214 19.63 89.42 -27.05
CA GLY A 214 19.57 89.94 -28.43
C GLY A 214 18.85 91.29 -28.51
N MET A 215 17.70 91.42 -27.84
CA MET A 215 16.97 92.69 -27.73
C MET A 215 17.80 93.78 -27.03
N SER A 216 18.46 93.44 -25.91
CA SER A 216 19.35 94.39 -25.22
C SER A 216 20.58 94.78 -26.04
N GLY A 217 21.14 93.86 -26.83
CA GLY A 217 22.24 94.13 -27.75
C GLY A 217 21.83 95.01 -28.93
N GLN A 218 20.60 94.85 -29.44
CA GLN A 218 20.00 95.73 -30.45
C GLN A 218 19.77 97.14 -29.90
N LEU A 219 19.38 97.28 -28.63
CA LEU A 219 19.32 98.59 -27.95
C LEU A 219 20.69 99.30 -27.91
N GLY A 220 21.77 98.54 -27.68
CA GLY A 220 23.14 99.08 -27.61
C GLY A 220 23.75 99.41 -28.98
N SER A 221 23.38 98.68 -30.04
CA SER A 221 23.89 98.85 -31.42
C SER A 221 23.06 99.77 -32.30
N ASN A 222 21.77 99.99 -32.00
CA ASN A 222 20.92 100.98 -32.66
C ASN A 222 21.30 102.45 -32.37
N ARG A 223 22.36 102.70 -31.59
CA ARG A 223 22.89 104.06 -31.38
C ARG A 223 23.67 104.58 -32.59
N GLU A 224 24.02 103.73 -33.56
CA GLU A 224 24.83 104.07 -34.74
C GLU A 224 24.13 103.87 -36.10
N SER A 225 22.95 103.23 -36.17
CA SER A 225 22.23 103.04 -37.44
C SER A 225 20.73 103.31 -37.30
N ASN A 226 20.25 104.27 -38.08
CA ASN A 226 18.95 104.93 -37.92
C ASN A 226 17.83 104.18 -38.66
N THR A 227 17.69 102.87 -38.42
CA THR A 227 16.62 102.07 -39.03
C THR A 227 16.19 100.88 -38.15
N SER A 228 14.88 100.83 -37.88
CA SER A 228 14.07 99.79 -37.22
C SER A 228 14.10 99.68 -35.69
N ASN A 229 12.91 99.82 -35.11
CA ASN A 229 12.54 99.82 -33.70
C ASN A 229 13.05 98.55 -32.97
N PRO A 230 13.84 98.66 -31.89
CA PRO A 230 14.47 97.50 -31.24
C PRO A 230 13.48 96.62 -30.45
N PHE A 231 12.28 97.14 -30.14
CA PHE A 231 11.16 96.37 -29.62
C PHE A 231 10.19 96.06 -30.75
N THR A 232 10.52 95.07 -31.56
CA THR A 232 9.52 94.52 -32.49
C THR A 232 8.48 93.73 -31.68
N ASP A 233 7.20 94.01 -31.91
CA ASP A 233 6.08 93.33 -31.26
C ASP A 233 6.21 91.80 -31.38
N ALA A 234 6.74 91.34 -32.52
CA ALA A 234 7.06 89.94 -32.79
C ALA A 234 8.06 89.29 -31.80
N ALA A 235 9.05 90.02 -31.29
CA ALA A 235 10.01 89.49 -30.31
C ALA A 235 9.36 89.34 -28.93
N LEU A 236 8.54 90.32 -28.53
CA LEU A 236 7.76 90.28 -27.29
C LEU A 236 6.73 89.13 -27.32
N THR A 237 6.04 88.93 -28.44
CA THR A 237 5.11 87.79 -28.60
C THR A 237 5.83 86.44 -28.49
N ARG A 238 7.04 86.31 -29.04
CA ARG A 238 7.84 85.07 -28.93
C ARG A 238 8.28 84.78 -27.49
N ILE A 239 8.73 85.81 -26.77
CA ILE A 239 9.07 85.68 -25.34
C ILE A 239 7.82 85.28 -24.54
N GLN A 240 6.70 85.96 -24.75
CA GLN A 240 5.44 85.65 -24.06
C GLN A 240 4.98 84.22 -24.34
N SER A 241 5.03 83.78 -25.60
CA SER A 241 4.71 82.40 -25.98
C SER A 241 5.65 81.37 -25.35
N ALA A 242 6.95 81.67 -25.27
CA ALA A 242 7.94 80.79 -24.66
C ALA A 242 7.76 80.70 -23.14
N VAL A 243 7.39 81.80 -22.48
CA VAL A 243 7.05 81.84 -21.05
C VAL A 243 5.78 81.04 -20.78
N SER A 244 4.70 81.26 -21.53
CA SER A 244 3.47 80.47 -21.36
C SER A 244 3.70 78.96 -21.56
N SER A 245 4.52 78.60 -22.56
CA SER A 245 4.90 77.20 -22.77
C SER A 245 5.75 76.63 -21.63
N ALA A 246 6.64 77.44 -21.04
CA ALA A 246 7.43 77.01 -19.88
C ALA A 246 6.57 76.84 -18.61
N ASP A 247 5.57 77.70 -18.42
CA ASP A 247 4.60 77.56 -17.32
C ASP A 247 3.75 76.29 -17.46
N ASP A 248 3.33 75.96 -18.69
CA ASP A 248 2.63 74.72 -18.98
C ASP A 248 3.51 73.49 -18.71
N ASP A 249 4.79 73.53 -19.08
CA ASP A 249 5.73 72.45 -18.75
C ASP A 249 5.92 72.29 -17.23
N LEU A 250 6.00 73.40 -16.48
CA LEU A 250 6.15 73.37 -15.01
C LEU A 250 4.91 72.77 -14.35
N ARG A 251 3.70 73.07 -14.86
CA ARG A 251 2.46 72.42 -14.43
C ARG A 251 2.52 70.92 -14.68
N GLN A 252 2.88 70.50 -15.90
CA GLN A 252 3.03 69.08 -16.24
C GLN A 252 4.08 68.37 -15.38
N LEU A 253 5.22 69.03 -15.11
CA LEU A 253 6.26 68.49 -14.23
C LEU A 253 5.73 68.29 -12.80
N SER A 254 4.93 69.22 -12.29
CA SER A 254 4.29 69.12 -10.97
C SER A 254 3.30 67.94 -10.90
N GLU A 255 2.55 67.70 -11.97
CA GLU A 255 1.60 66.59 -12.07
C GLU A 255 2.33 65.25 -12.10
N LEU A 256 3.37 65.11 -12.93
CA LEU A 256 4.21 63.91 -12.96
C LEU A 256 4.91 63.68 -11.60
N SER A 257 5.31 64.76 -10.92
CA SER A 257 5.86 64.73 -9.55
C SER A 257 4.88 64.14 -8.54
N ALA A 258 3.63 64.58 -8.58
CA ALA A 258 2.57 64.04 -7.74
C ALA A 258 2.28 62.56 -8.06
N GLN A 259 2.27 62.17 -9.33
CA GLN A 259 2.02 60.79 -9.76
C GLN A 259 3.09 59.81 -9.28
N ALA A 260 4.39 60.12 -9.40
CA ALA A 260 5.40 59.19 -8.86
C ALA A 260 5.36 59.10 -7.34
N ARG A 261 5.11 60.20 -6.62
CA ARG A 261 4.92 60.14 -5.15
C ARG A 261 3.78 59.22 -4.76
N GLN A 262 2.71 59.15 -5.56
CA GLN A 262 1.63 58.19 -5.33
C GLN A 262 2.07 56.74 -5.61
N LEU A 263 2.87 56.50 -6.64
CA LEU A 263 3.41 55.17 -6.96
C LEU A 263 4.45 54.69 -5.92
N GLU A 264 5.34 55.57 -5.46
CA GLU A 264 6.28 55.31 -4.36
C GLU A 264 5.55 54.94 -3.07
N LYS A 265 4.48 55.67 -2.74
CA LYS A 265 3.61 55.33 -1.60
C LYS A 265 2.91 53.99 -1.78
N LYS A 266 2.59 53.57 -3.01
CA LYS A 266 2.02 52.25 -3.29
C LYS A 266 3.07 51.14 -3.14
N LEU A 267 4.33 51.40 -3.48
CA LEU A 267 5.44 50.48 -3.23
C LEU A 267 5.73 50.32 -1.74
N ALA A 268 5.79 51.43 -1.00
CA ALA A 268 6.08 51.40 0.44
C ALA A 268 4.99 50.73 1.30
N LYS A 269 3.81 50.48 0.72
CA LYS A 269 2.67 49.84 1.39
C LYS A 269 2.44 48.38 0.98
N LYS A 270 3.16 47.87 -0.03
CA LYS A 270 3.07 46.49 -0.52
C LYS A 270 4.13 45.61 0.14
#